data_AF-A0A2V3ZZY7-F1
#
_entry.id   AF-A0A2V3ZZY7-F1
#
_cell.length_a   1.000
_cell.length_b   1.000
_cell.length_c   1.000
_cell.angle_alpha   90.00
_cell.angle_beta   90.00
_cell.angle_gamma   90.00
#
_symmetry.space_group_name_H-M   'P 1'
#
loop_
_entity.id
_entity.type
_entity.pdbx_description
1 polymer ?
#
loop_
_entity_poly.entity_id
_entity_poly.type
_entity_poly.pdbx_seq_one_letter_code
_entity_poly.pdbx_strand_id
1 'polypeptide(L)'
;MQTNKEIYQALIESYNKGIQEKNPSLIREFLADNSVENLKDDAAYYLEILQLRAGAFSLFGELKEAVEEYGKGYSSCSKNGKWVYGLNWALQFMAEFSFKRGDEKIIDAMSEGVKVLDQAIQDLPEDKYQEFYHLCLINVKAFMLLTSGKREEALAIFNDCKFTPIPIPEYNDKESLQMLFANFTKGFAVAIELKNLDLLMNLMKVISIDDQVLYSNAGLFRVFYETLVCAFDMRAEFITEFNAMFKIKDALTTLTPEFSKFLGLIGEQDFDKLDEFFQGFDKK
;
A
#
# COMPACT_ATOMS: atom_id res chain seq x y z
N MET A 1 -26.05 -9.47 -30.56
CA MET A 1 -25.44 -8.45 -29.69
C MET A 1 -24.84 -9.22 -28.53
N GLN A 2 -23.54 -9.05 -28.26
CA GLN A 2 -22.91 -9.74 -27.13
C GLN A 2 -23.49 -9.21 -25.82
N THR A 3 -23.63 -10.09 -24.82
CA THR A 3 -24.02 -9.70 -23.46
C THR A 3 -22.83 -9.09 -22.71
N ASN A 4 -23.08 -8.28 -21.68
CA ASN A 4 -22.00 -7.71 -20.85
C ASN A 4 -21.08 -8.80 -20.27
N LYS A 5 -21.65 -9.95 -19.90
CA LYS A 5 -20.87 -11.10 -19.42
C LYS A 5 -19.93 -11.68 -20.48
N GLU A 6 -20.38 -11.79 -21.73
CA GLU A 6 -19.55 -12.26 -22.84
C GLU A 6 -18.40 -11.28 -23.13
N ILE A 7 -18.67 -9.98 -23.12
CA ILE A 7 -17.65 -8.93 -23.27
C ILE A 7 -16.62 -9.02 -22.14
N TYR A 8 -17.08 -9.08 -20.88
CA TYR A 8 -16.22 -9.22 -19.72
C TYR A 8 -15.32 -10.46 -19.81
N GLN A 9 -15.88 -11.63 -20.12
CA GLN A 9 -15.12 -12.88 -20.25
C GLN A 9 -14.05 -12.80 -21.35
N ALA A 10 -14.40 -12.26 -22.52
CA ALA A 10 -13.45 -12.09 -23.62
C ALA A 10 -12.28 -11.17 -23.24
N LEU A 11 -12.55 -10.07 -22.52
CA LEU A 11 -11.53 -9.15 -22.04
C LEU A 11 -10.61 -9.79 -21.00
N ILE A 12 -11.16 -10.53 -20.04
CA ILE A 12 -10.40 -11.30 -19.03
C ILE A 12 -9.49 -12.33 -19.71
N GLU A 13 -10.02 -13.09 -20.67
CA GLU A 13 -9.25 -14.08 -21.42
C GLU A 13 -8.10 -13.44 -22.21
N SER A 14 -8.38 -12.33 -22.89
CA SER A 14 -7.37 -11.56 -23.64
C SER A 14 -6.24 -11.06 -22.73
N TYR A 15 -6.58 -10.43 -21.60
CA TYR A 15 -5.61 -9.98 -20.61
C TYR A 15 -4.77 -11.13 -20.06
N ASN A 16 -5.43 -12.20 -19.59
CA ASN A 16 -4.75 -13.35 -18.99
C ASN A 16 -3.79 -14.03 -19.98
N LYS A 17 -4.21 -14.17 -21.25
CA LYS A 17 -3.35 -14.70 -22.30
C LYS A 17 -2.10 -13.83 -22.48
N GLY A 18 -2.27 -12.51 -22.57
CA GLY A 18 -1.15 -11.57 -22.68
C GLY A 18 -0.16 -11.66 -21.52
N ILE A 19 -0.65 -11.75 -20.28
CA ILE A 19 0.18 -11.89 -19.07
C ILE A 19 0.89 -13.25 -19.01
N GLN A 20 0.18 -14.35 -19.27
CA GLN A 20 0.73 -15.71 -19.19
C GLN A 20 1.80 -15.97 -20.26
N GLU A 21 1.55 -15.51 -21.49
CA GLU A 21 2.51 -15.63 -22.60
C GLU A 21 3.63 -14.58 -22.52
N LYS A 22 3.53 -13.60 -21.61
CA LYS A 22 4.40 -12.43 -21.52
C LYS A 22 4.51 -11.71 -22.87
N ASN A 23 3.37 -11.53 -23.55
CA ASN A 23 3.28 -11.01 -24.90
C ASN A 23 2.77 -9.55 -24.90
N PRO A 24 3.65 -8.55 -25.11
CA PRO A 24 3.27 -7.15 -25.08
C PRO A 24 2.21 -6.78 -26.12
N SER A 25 2.22 -7.41 -27.29
CA SER A 25 1.25 -7.11 -28.37
C SER A 25 -0.18 -7.49 -27.96
N LEU A 26 -0.35 -8.65 -27.30
CA LEU A 26 -1.67 -9.06 -26.80
C LEU A 26 -2.16 -8.13 -25.68
N ILE A 27 -1.27 -7.68 -24.80
CA ILE A 27 -1.63 -6.70 -23.77
C ILE A 27 -2.05 -5.37 -24.43
N ARG A 28 -1.37 -4.93 -25.50
CA ARG A 28 -1.76 -3.73 -26.26
C ARG A 28 -3.09 -3.88 -26.97
N GLU A 29 -3.40 -5.05 -27.51
CA GLU A 29 -4.72 -5.36 -28.08
C GLU A 29 -5.82 -5.24 -27.03
N PHE A 30 -5.62 -5.82 -25.84
CA PHE A 30 -6.52 -5.65 -24.69
C PHE A 30 -6.71 -4.18 -24.30
N LEU A 31 -5.62 -3.40 -24.22
CA LEU A 31 -5.68 -1.98 -23.89
C LEU A 31 -6.40 -1.14 -24.97
N ALA A 32 -6.34 -1.55 -26.23
CA ALA A 32 -7.01 -0.87 -27.34
C ALA A 32 -8.50 -1.24 -27.49
N ASP A 33 -8.98 -2.27 -26.77
CA ASP A 33 -10.36 -2.73 -26.86
C ASP A 33 -11.34 -1.76 -26.17
N ASN A 34 -12.14 -1.06 -26.96
CA ASN A 34 -13.14 -0.09 -26.49
C ASN A 34 -14.45 -0.74 -26.00
N SER A 35 -14.61 -2.06 -26.12
CA SER A 35 -15.81 -2.77 -25.64
C SER A 35 -15.99 -2.67 -24.12
N VAL A 36 -14.93 -2.34 -23.38
CA VAL A 36 -14.97 -2.01 -21.94
C VAL A 36 -16.03 -0.96 -21.61
N GLU A 37 -16.25 0.03 -22.48
CA GLU A 37 -17.22 1.11 -22.24
C GLU A 37 -18.67 0.60 -22.26
N ASN A 38 -18.93 -0.54 -22.89
CA ASN A 38 -20.25 -1.19 -22.88
C ASN A 38 -20.56 -1.86 -21.52
N LEU A 39 -19.56 -2.04 -20.65
CA LEU A 39 -19.72 -2.64 -19.33
C LEU A 39 -20.21 -1.65 -18.27
N LYS A 40 -20.30 -0.34 -18.56
CA LYS A 40 -20.62 0.71 -17.57
C LYS A 40 -21.87 0.45 -16.74
N ASP A 41 -22.89 -0.18 -17.34
CA ASP A 41 -24.14 -0.51 -16.67
C ASP A 41 -24.00 -1.69 -15.68
N ASP A 42 -22.91 -2.45 -15.76
CA ASP A 42 -22.52 -3.50 -14.83
C ASP A 42 -21.24 -3.10 -14.08
N ALA A 43 -21.43 -2.38 -12.96
CA ALA A 43 -20.33 -1.80 -12.20
C ALA A 43 -19.27 -2.84 -11.77
N ALA A 44 -19.66 -4.07 -11.45
CA ALA A 44 -18.72 -5.10 -11.04
C ALA A 44 -17.75 -5.44 -12.18
N TYR A 45 -18.28 -5.73 -13.37
CA TYR A 45 -17.45 -6.03 -14.55
C TYR A 45 -16.64 -4.82 -15.01
N TYR A 46 -17.24 -3.63 -15.01
CA TYR A 46 -16.54 -2.42 -15.46
C TYR A 46 -15.33 -2.09 -14.57
N LEU A 47 -15.51 -2.09 -13.25
CA LEU A 47 -14.46 -1.72 -12.31
C LEU A 47 -13.28 -2.69 -12.36
N GLU A 48 -13.54 -4.00 -12.47
CA GLU A 48 -12.48 -5.00 -12.56
C GLU A 48 -11.66 -4.82 -13.84
N ILE A 49 -12.30 -4.66 -15.00
CA ILE A 49 -11.57 -4.43 -16.26
C ILE A 49 -10.77 -3.13 -16.22
N LEU A 50 -11.30 -2.04 -15.66
CA LEU A 50 -10.53 -0.80 -15.52
C LEU A 50 -9.28 -0.98 -14.64
N GLN A 51 -9.38 -1.74 -13.55
CA GLN A 51 -8.22 -2.06 -12.70
C GLN A 51 -7.17 -2.89 -13.46
N LEU A 52 -7.60 -3.87 -14.26
CA LEU A 52 -6.69 -4.66 -15.10
C LEU A 52 -6.03 -3.81 -16.19
N ARG A 53 -6.77 -2.89 -16.82
CA ARG A 53 -6.24 -1.94 -17.80
C ARG A 53 -5.23 -1.00 -17.15
N ALA A 54 -5.52 -0.48 -15.97
CA ALA A 54 -4.59 0.36 -15.23
C ALA A 54 -3.30 -0.39 -14.87
N GLY A 55 -3.41 -1.62 -14.36
CA GLY A 55 -2.25 -2.48 -14.10
C GLY A 55 -1.43 -2.76 -15.36
N ALA A 56 -2.09 -3.03 -16.50
CA ALA A 56 -1.43 -3.23 -17.78
C ALA A 56 -0.70 -1.97 -18.29
N PHE A 57 -1.30 -0.79 -18.18
CA PHE A 57 -0.62 0.47 -18.49
C PHE A 57 0.60 0.71 -17.59
N SER A 58 0.49 0.41 -16.29
CA SER A 58 1.62 0.46 -15.35
C SER A 58 2.77 -0.47 -15.76
N LEU A 59 2.50 -1.65 -16.33
CA LEU A 59 3.57 -2.52 -16.86
C LEU A 59 4.41 -1.86 -17.98
N PHE A 60 3.83 -0.92 -18.72
CA PHE A 60 4.51 -0.16 -19.77
C PHE A 60 5.09 1.18 -19.28
N GLY A 61 4.96 1.51 -17.99
CA GLY A 61 5.38 2.82 -17.45
C GLY A 61 4.44 3.98 -17.81
N GLU A 62 3.25 3.67 -18.33
CA GLU A 62 2.20 4.58 -18.79
C GLU A 62 1.28 4.96 -17.61
N LEU A 63 1.86 5.61 -16.59
CA LEU A 63 1.14 5.91 -15.34
C LEU A 63 -0.01 6.90 -15.52
N LYS A 64 0.10 7.81 -16.50
CA LYS A 64 -0.97 8.77 -16.77
C LYS A 64 -2.23 8.04 -17.23
N GLU A 65 -2.06 7.12 -18.17
CA GLU A 65 -3.11 6.26 -18.71
C GLU A 65 -3.68 5.36 -17.61
N ALA A 66 -2.81 4.78 -16.76
CA ALA A 66 -3.25 3.98 -15.61
C ALA A 66 -4.16 4.76 -14.66
N VAL A 67 -3.78 6.00 -14.32
CA VAL A 67 -4.55 6.91 -13.47
C VAL A 67 -5.87 7.32 -14.12
N GLU A 68 -5.88 7.55 -15.44
CA GLU A 68 -7.10 7.84 -16.18
C GLU A 68 -8.10 6.67 -16.16
N GLU A 69 -7.63 5.42 -16.29
CA GLU A 69 -8.49 4.23 -16.18
C GLU A 69 -9.13 4.11 -14.80
N TYR A 70 -8.38 4.32 -13.71
CA TYR A 70 -8.97 4.40 -12.37
C TYR A 70 -9.98 5.54 -12.24
N GLY A 71 -9.65 6.72 -12.77
CA GLY A 71 -10.55 7.89 -12.75
C GLY A 71 -11.92 7.63 -13.35
N LYS A 72 -12.00 6.82 -14.44
CA LYS A 72 -13.28 6.43 -15.08
C LYS A 72 -14.18 5.61 -14.16
N GLY A 73 -13.61 4.77 -13.32
CA GLY A 73 -14.36 3.83 -12.48
C GLY A 73 -14.87 4.43 -11.17
N TYR A 74 -14.25 5.52 -10.69
CA TYR A 74 -14.48 6.01 -9.33
C TYR A 74 -15.94 6.33 -9.00
N SER A 75 -16.69 6.90 -9.95
CA SER A 75 -18.11 7.21 -9.77
C SER A 75 -19.03 5.99 -9.80
N SER A 76 -18.55 4.87 -10.35
CA SER A 76 -19.29 3.61 -10.44
C SER A 76 -19.10 2.72 -9.22
N CYS A 77 -18.21 3.09 -8.29
CA CYS A 77 -17.97 2.35 -7.06
C CYS A 77 -19.19 2.37 -6.14
N SER A 78 -19.45 1.24 -5.46
CA SER A 78 -20.40 1.20 -4.35
C SER A 78 -19.89 2.02 -3.17
N LYS A 79 -20.81 2.52 -2.33
CA LYS A 79 -20.46 3.30 -1.12
C LYS A 79 -19.42 2.59 -0.24
N ASN A 80 -19.52 1.26 -0.10
CA ASN A 80 -18.61 0.49 0.76
C ASN A 80 -17.28 0.13 0.09
N GLY A 81 -17.23 0.06 -1.24
CA GLY A 81 -16.01 -0.31 -1.99
C GLY A 81 -15.19 0.87 -2.49
N LYS A 82 -15.74 2.08 -2.43
CA LYS A 82 -15.13 3.29 -3.02
C LYS A 82 -13.80 3.68 -2.38
N TRP A 83 -13.65 3.53 -1.06
CA TRP A 83 -12.39 3.78 -0.38
C TRP A 83 -11.28 2.78 -0.80
N VAL A 84 -11.62 1.50 -0.96
CA VAL A 84 -10.66 0.45 -1.43
C VAL A 84 -10.22 0.76 -2.86
N TYR A 85 -11.16 1.17 -3.71
CA TYR A 85 -10.85 1.56 -5.07
C TYR A 85 -9.93 2.80 -5.10
N GLY A 86 -10.18 3.79 -4.25
CA GLY A 86 -9.31 4.96 -4.08
C GLY A 86 -7.92 4.61 -3.56
N LEU A 87 -7.82 3.68 -2.59
CA LEU A 87 -6.54 3.15 -2.13
C LEU A 87 -5.76 2.49 -3.27
N ASN A 88 -6.39 1.58 -4.03
CA ASN A 88 -5.76 0.90 -5.16
C ASN A 88 -5.32 1.86 -6.26
N TRP A 89 -6.11 2.92 -6.50
CA TRP A 89 -5.75 4.00 -7.40
C TRP A 89 -4.50 4.74 -6.91
N ALA A 90 -4.48 5.17 -5.64
CA ALA A 90 -3.32 5.86 -5.08
C ALA A 90 -2.05 5.00 -5.14
N LEU A 91 -2.16 3.69 -4.89
CA LEU A 91 -1.01 2.78 -4.95
C LEU A 91 -0.38 2.66 -6.35
N GLN A 92 -1.10 2.98 -7.44
CA GLN A 92 -0.50 2.99 -8.79
C GLN A 92 0.66 3.99 -8.89
N PHE A 93 0.60 5.10 -8.17
CA PHE A 93 1.68 6.09 -8.17
C PHE A 93 2.99 5.51 -7.60
N MET A 94 2.94 4.46 -6.76
CA MET A 94 4.13 3.79 -6.24
C MET A 94 4.90 3.00 -7.30
N ALA A 95 4.30 2.70 -8.45
CA ALA A 95 5.03 2.09 -9.55
C ALA A 95 6.17 3.00 -10.08
N GLU A 96 6.14 4.31 -9.80
CA GLU A 96 7.21 5.24 -10.17
C GLU A 96 8.58 4.88 -9.58
N PHE A 97 8.62 4.23 -8.41
CA PHE A 97 9.84 3.68 -7.83
C PHE A 97 10.52 2.64 -8.73
N SER A 98 9.78 2.01 -9.66
CA SER A 98 10.30 0.96 -10.55
C SER A 98 10.85 1.49 -11.88
N PHE A 99 10.50 2.71 -12.29
CA PHE A 99 10.83 3.21 -13.64
C PHE A 99 12.16 3.98 -13.73
N LYS A 100 12.85 4.22 -12.61
CA LYS A 100 14.17 4.88 -12.55
C LYS A 100 14.20 6.25 -13.27
N ARG A 101 13.09 7.00 -13.25
CA ARG A 101 12.96 8.33 -13.90
C ARG A 101 13.43 9.50 -13.02
N GLY A 102 13.92 9.20 -11.81
CA GLY A 102 14.47 10.17 -10.86
C GLY A 102 13.48 10.62 -9.80
N ASP A 103 14.02 11.21 -8.73
CA ASP A 103 13.29 11.57 -7.50
C ASP A 103 12.17 12.56 -7.74
N GLU A 104 12.34 13.53 -8.66
CA GLU A 104 11.31 14.52 -8.99
C GLU A 104 10.01 13.85 -9.47
N LYS A 105 10.13 12.82 -10.32
CA LYS A 105 8.96 12.08 -10.80
C LYS A 105 8.28 11.28 -9.70
N ILE A 106 9.05 10.71 -8.79
CA ILE A 106 8.51 10.03 -7.61
C ILE A 106 7.76 11.04 -6.74
N ILE A 107 8.36 12.18 -6.41
CA ILE A 107 7.75 13.24 -5.60
C ILE A 107 6.42 13.73 -6.20
N ASP A 108 6.41 14.00 -7.51
CA ASP A 108 5.21 14.41 -8.25
C ASP A 108 4.11 13.33 -8.15
N ALA A 109 4.46 12.06 -8.42
CA ALA A 109 3.53 10.94 -8.38
C ALA A 109 2.95 10.73 -6.96
N MET A 110 3.79 10.78 -5.92
CA MET A 110 3.36 10.66 -4.53
C MET A 110 2.41 11.79 -4.14
N SER A 111 2.67 13.02 -4.60
CA SER A 111 1.82 14.18 -4.35
C SER A 111 0.42 14.04 -4.97
N GLU A 112 0.30 13.44 -6.15
CA GLU A 112 -1.00 13.12 -6.75
C GLU A 112 -1.70 11.98 -6.00
N GLY A 113 -0.97 10.95 -5.58
CA GLY A 113 -1.51 9.86 -4.75
C GLY A 113 -2.13 10.36 -3.44
N VAL A 114 -1.52 11.35 -2.78
CA VAL A 114 -2.07 11.99 -1.57
C VAL A 114 -3.47 12.57 -1.83
N LYS A 115 -3.69 13.24 -2.97
CA LYS A 115 -5.00 13.83 -3.29
C LYS A 115 -6.09 12.77 -3.44
N VAL A 116 -5.74 11.61 -4.03
CA VAL A 116 -6.66 10.48 -4.16
C VAL A 116 -7.00 9.91 -2.77
N LEU A 117 -5.99 9.80 -1.88
CA LEU A 117 -6.20 9.33 -0.51
C LEU A 117 -7.05 10.28 0.33
N ASP A 118 -6.93 11.60 0.14
CA ASP A 118 -7.81 12.57 0.78
C ASP A 118 -9.28 12.30 0.46
N GLN A 119 -9.58 11.98 -0.80
CA GLN A 119 -10.93 11.60 -1.21
C GLN A 119 -11.34 10.24 -0.64
N ALA A 120 -10.45 9.23 -0.67
CA ALA A 120 -10.73 7.90 -0.15
C ALA A 120 -11.05 7.90 1.36
N ILE A 121 -10.40 8.79 2.14
CA ILE A 121 -10.68 8.96 3.57
C ILE A 121 -12.11 9.48 3.80
N GLN A 122 -12.59 10.41 2.96
CA GLN A 122 -13.96 10.91 3.04
C GLN A 122 -15.02 9.87 2.66
N ASP A 123 -14.61 8.88 1.86
CA ASP A 123 -15.48 7.80 1.37
C ASP A 123 -15.41 6.53 2.26
N LEU A 124 -14.81 6.61 3.45
CA LEU A 124 -14.78 5.50 4.41
C LEU A 124 -16.19 5.11 4.87
N PRO A 125 -16.52 3.80 4.90
CA PRO A 125 -17.79 3.34 5.43
C PRO A 125 -17.85 3.55 6.95
N GLU A 126 -19.05 3.83 7.45
CA GLU A 126 -19.33 3.87 8.89
C GLU A 126 -19.68 2.45 9.38
N ASP A 127 -18.66 1.66 9.67
CA ASP A 127 -18.82 0.31 10.22
C ASP A 127 -17.82 0.05 11.36
N LYS A 128 -17.88 -1.16 11.94
CA LYS A 128 -17.05 -1.55 13.08
C LYS A 128 -15.54 -1.55 12.80
N TYR A 129 -15.13 -1.52 11.53
CA TYR A 129 -13.74 -1.55 11.10
C TYR A 129 -13.23 -0.20 10.57
N GLN A 130 -14.06 0.84 10.60
CA GLN A 130 -13.74 2.17 10.07
C GLN A 130 -12.39 2.70 10.56
N GLU A 131 -12.05 2.52 11.84
CA GLU A 131 -10.76 2.98 12.40
C GLU A 131 -9.55 2.24 11.82
N PHE A 132 -9.69 0.95 11.50
CA PHE A 132 -8.64 0.16 10.84
C PHE A 132 -8.49 0.56 9.36
N TYR A 133 -9.60 0.83 8.67
CA TYR A 133 -9.56 1.35 7.31
C TYR A 133 -8.95 2.74 7.25
N HIS A 134 -9.24 3.59 8.23
CA HIS A 134 -8.61 4.89 8.38
C HIS A 134 -7.10 4.75 8.59
N LEU A 135 -6.65 3.91 9.52
CA LEU A 135 -5.22 3.67 9.74
C LEU A 135 -4.52 3.12 8.49
N CYS A 136 -5.18 2.24 7.73
CA CYS A 136 -4.67 1.76 6.44
C CYS A 136 -4.39 2.92 5.47
N LEU A 137 -5.39 3.79 5.24
CA LEU A 137 -5.24 4.94 4.36
C LEU A 137 -4.19 5.94 4.86
N ILE A 138 -4.14 6.16 6.17
CA ILE A 138 -3.17 7.07 6.80
C ILE A 138 -1.74 6.53 6.67
N ASN A 139 -1.51 5.23 6.84
CA ASN A 139 -0.19 4.62 6.63
C ASN A 139 0.32 4.87 5.21
N VAL A 140 -0.53 4.71 4.19
CA VAL A 140 -0.16 4.98 2.79
C VAL A 140 0.05 6.49 2.56
N LYS A 141 -0.88 7.32 3.04
CA LYS A 141 -0.81 8.77 2.87
C LYS A 141 0.42 9.37 3.53
N ALA A 142 0.75 8.94 4.76
CA ALA A 142 1.93 9.39 5.48
C ALA A 142 3.21 9.03 4.71
N PHE A 143 3.28 7.82 4.16
CA PHE A 143 4.42 7.40 3.36
C PHE A 143 4.56 8.24 2.06
N MET A 144 3.45 8.55 1.39
CA MET A 144 3.46 9.43 0.20
C MET A 144 3.81 10.89 0.55
N LEU A 145 3.36 11.40 1.69
CA LEU A 145 3.76 12.72 2.20
C LEU A 145 5.25 12.76 2.55
N LEU A 146 5.74 11.73 3.22
CA LEU A 146 7.15 11.60 3.58
C LEU A 146 8.05 11.60 2.34
N THR A 147 7.71 10.78 1.35
CA THR A 147 8.47 10.64 0.10
C THR A 147 8.37 11.88 -0.80
N SER A 148 7.31 12.69 -0.67
CA SER A 148 7.21 14.01 -1.30
C SER A 148 7.87 15.15 -0.50
N GLY A 149 8.62 14.82 0.57
CA GLY A 149 9.38 15.78 1.38
C GLY A 149 8.58 16.48 2.48
N LYS A 150 7.28 16.19 2.62
CA LYS A 150 6.39 16.79 3.62
C LYS A 150 6.44 16.05 4.97
N ARG A 151 7.63 16.02 5.58
CA ARG A 151 7.93 15.22 6.79
C ARG A 151 7.04 15.57 7.98
N GLU A 152 6.77 16.84 8.24
CA GLU A 152 5.93 17.29 9.36
C GLU A 152 4.47 16.89 9.15
N GLU A 153 3.95 17.09 7.94
CA GLU A 153 2.59 16.66 7.58
C GLU A 153 2.46 15.13 7.71
N ALA A 154 3.47 14.37 7.28
CA ALA A 154 3.48 12.92 7.38
C ALA A 154 3.32 12.40 8.83
N LEU A 155 3.87 13.11 9.82
CA LEU A 155 3.63 12.80 11.24
C LEU A 155 2.29 13.32 11.72
N ALA A 156 1.94 14.56 11.36
CA ALA A 156 0.76 15.23 11.88
C ALA A 156 -0.54 14.49 11.53
N ILE A 157 -0.60 13.80 10.39
CA ILE A 157 -1.81 13.05 10.02
C ILE A 157 -2.12 11.86 10.95
N PHE A 158 -1.16 11.41 11.76
CA PHE A 158 -1.40 10.37 12.77
C PHE A 158 -2.05 10.91 14.05
N ASN A 159 -2.12 12.23 14.25
CA ASN A 159 -2.66 12.81 15.49
C ASN A 159 -4.14 12.45 15.73
N ASP A 160 -4.90 12.29 14.64
CA ASP A 160 -6.32 11.92 14.69
C ASP A 160 -6.54 10.40 14.56
N CYS A 161 -5.46 9.61 14.53
CA CYS A 161 -5.56 8.15 14.43
C CYS A 161 -5.78 7.49 15.78
N LYS A 162 -6.61 6.45 15.77
CA LYS A 162 -6.74 5.51 16.89
C LYS A 162 -5.83 4.32 16.64
N PHE A 163 -4.99 4.02 17.63
CA PHE A 163 -4.11 2.84 17.64
C PHE A 163 -4.72 1.73 18.50
N THR A 164 -5.87 1.23 18.05
CA THR A 164 -6.58 0.12 18.69
C THR A 164 -5.91 -1.20 18.31
N PRO A 165 -5.58 -2.09 19.27
CA PRO A 165 -5.14 -3.45 18.97
C PRO A 165 -6.16 -4.20 18.12
N ILE A 166 -5.69 -4.90 17.09
CA ILE A 166 -6.55 -5.76 16.28
C ILE A 166 -7.04 -6.92 17.15
N PRO A 167 -8.35 -7.19 17.21
CA PRO A 167 -8.84 -8.31 18.00
C PRO A 167 -8.34 -9.65 17.42
N ILE A 168 -8.03 -10.61 18.30
CA ILE A 168 -7.46 -11.92 17.93
C ILE A 168 -8.28 -12.68 16.86
N PRO A 169 -9.63 -12.71 16.90
CA PRO A 169 -10.40 -13.36 15.85
C PRO A 169 -10.14 -12.77 14.46
N GLU A 170 -10.15 -11.45 14.33
CA GLU A 170 -9.85 -10.73 13.10
C GLU A 170 -8.39 -10.84 12.67
N TYR A 171 -7.46 -10.96 13.62
CA TYR A 171 -6.05 -11.20 13.31
C TYR A 171 -5.85 -12.56 12.63
N ASN A 172 -6.52 -13.59 13.16
CA ASN A 172 -6.41 -14.98 12.68
C ASN A 172 -7.24 -15.25 11.41
N ASP A 173 -8.21 -14.41 11.10
CA ASP A 173 -8.98 -14.49 9.86
C ASP A 173 -8.20 -13.88 8.69
N LYS A 174 -7.82 -14.72 7.73
CA LYS A 174 -7.03 -14.33 6.56
C LYS A 174 -7.77 -13.37 5.63
N GLU A 175 -9.09 -13.32 5.69
CA GLU A 175 -9.91 -12.42 4.87
C GLU A 175 -10.12 -11.06 5.55
N SER A 176 -10.09 -11.02 6.89
CA SER A 176 -10.36 -9.81 7.66
C SER A 176 -9.17 -8.85 7.64
N LEU A 177 -9.42 -7.56 7.43
CA LEU A 177 -8.41 -6.49 7.51
C LEU A 177 -7.19 -6.65 6.56
N GLN A 178 -7.30 -7.45 5.49
CA GLN A 178 -6.20 -7.66 4.52
C GLN A 178 -5.54 -6.36 4.05
N MET A 179 -6.35 -5.35 3.71
CA MET A 179 -5.83 -4.06 3.23
C MET A 179 -4.98 -3.33 4.28
N LEU A 180 -5.33 -3.44 5.57
CA LEU A 180 -4.54 -2.86 6.65
C LEU A 180 -3.17 -3.53 6.73
N PHE A 181 -3.12 -4.87 6.79
CA PHE A 181 -1.87 -5.61 6.89
C PHE A 181 -0.98 -5.44 5.66
N ALA A 182 -1.55 -5.45 4.46
CA ALA A 182 -0.84 -5.14 3.22
C ALA A 182 -0.15 -3.76 3.27
N ASN A 183 -0.78 -2.76 3.88
CA ASN A 183 -0.27 -1.40 3.88
C ASN A 183 0.39 -0.97 5.19
N PHE A 184 0.54 -1.88 6.15
CA PHE A 184 1.02 -1.56 7.50
C PHE A 184 2.51 -1.15 7.51
N THR A 185 3.34 -1.83 6.72
CA THR A 185 4.77 -1.54 6.58
C THR A 185 5.04 -0.10 6.15
N LYS A 186 4.11 0.55 5.44
CA LYS A 186 4.24 1.95 5.02
C LYS A 186 4.17 2.91 6.22
N GLY A 187 3.39 2.57 7.26
CA GLY A 187 3.40 3.27 8.55
C GLY A 187 4.73 3.08 9.29
N PHE A 188 5.25 1.85 9.34
CA PHE A 188 6.57 1.59 9.92
C PHE A 188 7.69 2.34 9.19
N ALA A 189 7.63 2.43 7.86
CA ALA A 189 8.59 3.20 7.07
C ALA A 189 8.63 4.66 7.54
N VAL A 190 7.48 5.27 7.84
CA VAL A 190 7.40 6.63 8.35
C VAL A 190 7.99 6.75 9.75
N ALA A 191 7.61 5.87 10.66
CA ALA A 191 8.13 5.88 12.02
C ALA A 191 9.65 5.68 12.06
N ILE A 192 10.18 4.79 11.21
CA ILE A 192 11.61 4.51 11.08
C ILE A 192 12.36 5.67 10.47
N GLU A 193 11.88 6.19 9.34
CA GLU A 193 12.54 7.31 8.64
C GLU A 193 12.65 8.56 9.52
N LEU A 194 11.63 8.79 10.35
CA LEU A 194 11.56 9.95 11.23
C LEU A 194 12.08 9.67 12.64
N LYS A 195 12.55 8.45 12.91
CA LYS A 195 12.99 7.96 14.23
C LYS A 195 11.99 8.30 15.34
N ASN A 196 10.70 8.20 15.02
CA ASN A 196 9.61 8.56 15.93
C ASN A 196 9.21 7.34 16.75
N LEU A 197 9.71 7.29 17.99
CA LEU A 197 9.48 6.17 18.90
C LEU A 197 8.00 6.00 19.26
N ASP A 198 7.29 7.07 19.58
CA ASP A 198 5.89 6.98 20.00
C ASP A 198 5.00 6.45 18.88
N LEU A 199 5.20 6.91 17.64
CA LEU A 199 4.51 6.38 16.47
C LEU A 199 4.84 4.90 16.25
N LEU A 200 6.12 4.52 16.36
CA LEU A 200 6.54 3.13 16.20
C LEU A 200 5.87 2.22 17.23
N MET A 201 5.88 2.60 18.51
CA MET A 201 5.24 1.84 19.59
C MET A 201 3.72 1.74 19.39
N ASN A 202 3.08 2.84 18.98
CA ASN A 202 1.65 2.88 18.68
C ASN A 202 1.28 1.95 17.52
N LEU A 203 2.09 1.91 16.45
CA LEU A 203 1.88 0.99 15.34
C LEU A 203 2.11 -0.46 15.75
N MET A 204 3.17 -0.76 16.52
CA MET A 204 3.43 -2.12 17.02
C MET A 204 2.29 -2.62 17.91
N LYS A 205 1.73 -1.75 18.76
CA LYS A 205 0.56 -2.07 19.59
C LYS A 205 -0.64 -2.56 18.79
N VAL A 206 -0.86 -2.01 17.59
CA VAL A 206 -2.01 -2.39 16.76
C VAL A 206 -1.89 -3.84 16.27
N ILE A 207 -0.68 -4.28 15.91
CA ILE A 207 -0.45 -5.60 15.30
C ILE A 207 0.23 -6.62 16.22
N SER A 208 0.48 -6.25 17.48
CA SER A 208 0.98 -7.19 18.49
C SER A 208 -0.13 -8.14 18.95
N ILE A 209 0.19 -9.43 19.01
CA ILE A 209 -0.67 -10.46 19.60
C ILE A 209 -0.30 -10.72 21.07
N ASP A 210 0.93 -10.37 21.45
CA ASP A 210 1.49 -10.64 22.77
C ASP A 210 1.94 -9.34 23.44
N ASP A 211 1.11 -8.86 24.38
CA ASP A 211 1.45 -7.71 25.21
C ASP A 211 2.72 -7.94 26.03
N GLN A 212 3.08 -9.19 26.37
CA GLN A 212 4.31 -9.48 27.11
C GLN A 212 5.56 -9.18 26.28
N VAL A 213 5.51 -9.41 24.97
CA VAL A 213 6.59 -9.05 24.04
C VAL A 213 6.71 -7.53 23.96
N LEU A 214 5.57 -6.84 23.76
CA LEU A 214 5.52 -5.39 23.59
C LEU A 214 6.02 -4.62 24.84
N TYR A 215 5.71 -5.13 26.03
CA TYR A 215 6.11 -4.54 27.31
C TYR A 215 7.29 -5.27 27.97
N SER A 216 8.04 -6.08 27.22
CA SER A 216 9.23 -6.75 27.73
C SER A 216 10.35 -5.74 28.04
N ASN A 217 11.29 -6.16 28.90
CA ASN A 217 12.52 -5.39 29.15
C ASN A 217 13.56 -5.55 28.03
N ALA A 218 13.18 -6.09 26.86
CA ALA A 218 14.07 -6.24 25.73
C ALA A 218 14.34 -4.90 25.03
N GLY A 219 15.41 -4.82 24.24
CA GLY A 219 15.70 -3.65 23.42
C GLY A 219 14.61 -3.39 22.38
N LEU A 220 14.46 -2.13 21.94
CA LEU A 220 13.44 -1.71 20.98
C LEU A 220 13.46 -2.51 19.68
N PHE A 221 14.65 -2.76 19.13
CA PHE A 221 14.78 -3.59 17.92
C PHE A 221 14.23 -5.00 18.15
N ARG A 222 14.51 -5.61 19.31
CA ARG A 222 14.05 -6.96 19.61
C ARG A 222 12.53 -7.04 19.68
N VAL A 223 11.89 -6.09 20.37
CA VAL A 223 10.42 -5.98 20.44
C VAL A 223 9.82 -5.79 19.05
N PHE A 224 10.40 -4.91 18.24
CA PHE A 224 9.97 -4.65 16.87
C PHE A 224 10.13 -5.86 15.96
N TYR A 225 11.27 -6.54 16.03
CA TYR A 225 11.56 -7.72 15.22
C TYR A 225 10.62 -8.88 15.57
N GLU A 226 10.38 -9.15 16.84
CA GLU A 226 9.43 -10.20 17.27
C GLU A 226 8.00 -9.87 16.81
N THR A 227 7.57 -8.62 16.92
CA THR A 227 6.26 -8.17 16.41
C THR A 227 6.14 -8.38 14.89
N LEU A 228 7.19 -8.05 14.13
CA LEU A 228 7.25 -8.28 12.68
C LEU A 228 7.18 -9.76 12.30
N VAL A 229 7.96 -10.61 12.98
CA VAL A 229 7.99 -12.05 12.71
C VAL A 229 6.61 -12.67 12.96
N CYS A 230 5.93 -12.31 14.05
CA CYS A 230 4.56 -12.74 14.30
C CYS A 230 3.59 -12.32 13.17
N ALA A 231 3.69 -11.08 12.70
CA ALA A 231 2.87 -10.61 11.58
C ALA A 231 3.19 -11.35 10.27
N PHE A 232 4.46 -11.63 10.00
CA PHE A 232 4.87 -12.41 8.83
C PHE A 232 4.27 -13.82 8.85
N ASP A 233 4.38 -14.53 9.98
CA ASP A 233 3.92 -15.91 10.08
C ASP A 233 2.40 -16.04 9.89
N MET A 234 1.65 -15.01 10.30
CA MET A 234 0.19 -15.05 10.33
C MET A 234 -0.47 -14.44 9.09
N ARG A 235 0.19 -13.45 8.43
CA ARG A 235 -0.42 -12.59 7.39
C ARG A 235 0.44 -12.53 6.13
N ALA A 236 0.06 -13.28 5.10
CA ALA A 236 0.83 -13.41 3.85
C ALA A 236 0.92 -12.08 3.06
N GLU A 237 -0.11 -11.26 3.12
CA GLU A 237 -0.16 -9.93 2.50
C GLU A 237 0.85 -8.96 3.13
N PHE A 238 1.13 -9.10 4.43
CA PHE A 238 2.14 -8.30 5.10
C PHE A 238 3.55 -8.66 4.60
N ILE A 239 3.87 -9.96 4.45
CA ILE A 239 5.13 -10.42 3.84
C ILE A 239 5.26 -9.90 2.40
N THR A 240 4.19 -10.05 1.61
CA THR A 240 4.19 -9.70 0.19
C THR A 240 4.54 -8.23 0.00
N GLU A 241 3.92 -7.36 0.79
CA GLU A 241 4.14 -5.92 0.71
C GLU A 241 5.46 -5.47 1.34
N PHE A 242 5.91 -6.11 2.43
CA PHE A 242 7.26 -5.88 2.95
C PHE A 242 8.32 -6.19 1.89
N ASN A 243 8.17 -7.31 1.17
CA ASN A 243 9.05 -7.69 0.08
C ASN A 243 8.97 -6.72 -1.11
N ALA A 244 7.80 -6.13 -1.39
CA ALA A 244 7.66 -5.09 -2.39
C ALA A 244 8.45 -3.83 -2.01
N MET A 245 8.36 -3.40 -0.75
CA MET A 245 9.16 -2.28 -0.21
C MET A 245 10.67 -2.59 -0.26
N PHE A 246 11.06 -3.82 0.09
CA PHE A 246 12.46 -4.26 0.02
C PHE A 246 13.03 -4.19 -1.40
N LYS A 247 12.24 -4.56 -2.42
CA LYS A 247 12.66 -4.50 -3.84
C LYS A 247 12.94 -3.08 -4.33
N ILE A 248 12.31 -2.07 -3.74
CA ILE A 248 12.51 -0.66 -4.10
C ILE A 248 13.51 0.07 -3.20
N LYS A 249 14.21 -0.63 -2.28
CA LYS A 249 15.09 0.00 -1.27
C LYS A 249 16.16 0.93 -1.86
N ASP A 250 16.68 0.61 -3.05
CA ASP A 250 17.72 1.42 -3.70
C ASP A 250 17.16 2.74 -4.24
N ALA A 251 15.89 2.74 -4.67
CA ALA A 251 15.18 3.95 -5.07
C ALA A 251 14.78 4.82 -3.87
N LEU A 252 14.82 4.27 -2.66
CA LEU A 252 14.50 4.97 -1.42
C LEU A 252 15.73 5.65 -0.78
N THR A 253 16.95 5.39 -1.25
CA THR A 253 18.18 5.86 -0.59
C THR A 253 18.28 7.38 -0.52
N THR A 254 17.71 8.12 -1.45
CA THR A 254 17.71 9.59 -1.46
C THR A 254 16.50 10.20 -0.74
N LEU A 255 15.32 9.58 -0.89
CA LEU A 255 14.05 10.12 -0.38
C LEU A 255 13.76 9.73 1.08
N THR A 256 14.07 8.48 1.45
CA THR A 256 13.88 7.93 2.80
C THR A 256 15.11 7.11 3.20
N PRO A 257 16.27 7.77 3.44
CA PRO A 257 17.56 7.10 3.64
C PRO A 257 17.60 6.19 4.88
N GLU A 258 16.96 6.56 5.98
CA GLU A 258 16.99 5.76 7.21
C GLU A 258 16.16 4.49 7.04
N PHE A 259 15.01 4.58 6.36
CA PHE A 259 14.22 3.39 6.01
C PHE A 259 14.94 2.49 4.99
N SER A 260 15.59 3.07 3.98
CA SER A 260 16.43 2.32 3.02
C SER A 260 17.57 1.57 3.74
N LYS A 261 18.25 2.25 4.69
CA LYS A 261 19.29 1.65 5.54
C LYS A 261 18.74 0.50 6.38
N PHE A 262 17.59 0.70 7.03
CA PHE A 262 16.91 -0.35 7.79
C PHE A 262 16.63 -1.60 6.93
N LEU A 263 16.05 -1.41 5.73
CA LEU A 263 15.81 -2.52 4.80
C LEU A 263 17.12 -3.22 4.40
N GLY A 264 18.20 -2.45 4.18
CA GLY A 264 19.54 -3.01 3.92
C GLY A 264 20.02 -3.93 5.05
N LEU A 265 19.98 -3.44 6.29
CA LEU A 265 20.42 -4.20 7.47
C LEU A 265 19.58 -5.45 7.73
N ILE A 266 18.25 -5.37 7.54
CA ILE A 266 17.37 -6.55 7.61
C ILE A 266 17.75 -7.58 6.55
N GLY A 267 18.05 -7.16 5.33
CA GLY A 267 18.49 -8.05 4.25
C GLY A 267 19.83 -8.74 4.53
N GLU A 268 20.74 -8.05 5.20
CA GLU A 268 22.03 -8.59 5.65
C GLU A 268 21.92 -9.46 6.92
N GLN A 269 20.77 -9.41 7.61
CA GLN A 269 20.56 -10.00 8.94
C GLN A 269 21.59 -9.52 9.97
N ASP A 270 22.03 -8.27 9.86
CA ASP A 270 23.02 -7.65 10.76
C ASP A 270 22.32 -7.13 12.02
N PHE A 271 22.00 -8.04 12.94
CA PHE A 271 21.24 -7.74 14.15
C PHE A 271 21.98 -6.79 15.10
N ASP A 272 23.31 -6.85 15.16
CA ASP A 272 24.10 -5.93 15.99
C ASP A 272 23.95 -4.49 15.50
N LYS A 273 24.06 -4.25 14.17
CA LYS A 273 23.83 -2.92 13.60
C LYS A 273 22.37 -2.48 13.65
N LEU A 274 21.42 -3.41 13.64
CA LEU A 274 20.01 -3.09 13.85
C LEU A 274 19.77 -2.64 15.29
N ASP A 275 20.34 -3.31 16.28
CA ASP A 275 20.29 -2.85 17.67
C ASP A 275 20.87 -1.43 17.81
N GLU A 276 22.04 -1.16 17.22
CA GLU A 276 22.62 0.20 17.18
C GLU A 276 21.72 1.21 16.45
N PHE A 277 21.10 0.81 15.34
CA PHE A 277 20.19 1.67 14.57
C PHE A 277 18.98 2.11 15.40
N PHE A 278 18.37 1.19 16.16
CA PHE A 278 17.20 1.47 16.99
C PHE A 278 17.54 2.19 18.30
N GLN A 279 18.80 2.17 18.78
CA GLN A 279 19.23 3.01 19.91
C GLN A 279 19.08 4.51 19.62
N GLY A 280 19.09 4.92 18.35
CA GLY A 280 18.89 6.31 17.94
C GLY A 280 17.44 6.81 17.98
N PHE A 281 16.49 5.98 18.44
CA PHE A 281 15.08 6.35 18.60
C PHE A 281 14.88 6.89 20.02
N ASP A 282 15.23 8.16 20.24
CA ASP A 282 15.04 8.80 21.54
C ASP A 282 13.59 9.29 21.74
N LYS A 283 13.09 9.20 22.97
CA LYS A 283 11.93 10.00 23.40
C LYS A 283 12.38 11.46 23.43
N LYS A 284 11.89 12.27 22.50
CA LYS A 284 11.99 13.73 22.59
C LYS A 284 10.99 14.30 23.59
#